data_AF-A0A7C2K061-F1
#
_entry.id   AF-A0A7C2K061-F1
#
_cell.length_a   1.000
_cell.length_b   1.000
_cell.length_c   1.000
_cell.angle_alpha   90.00
_cell.angle_beta   90.00
_cell.angle_gamma   90.00
#
_symmetry.space_group_name_H-M   'P 1'
#
loop_
_entity.id
_entity.type
_entity.pdbx_description
1 polymer ?
#
loop_
_entity_poly.entity_id
_entity_poly.type
_entity_poly.pdbx_seq_one_letter_code
_entity_poly.pdbx_strand_id
1 'polypeptide(L)'
;MSADDPPPAPQDAEPPRLRGLWDVMAAREESDEAAALPDEGETRPHGLWQVMGATADAEPDTAATPAEWPPVDAPADIEIPPARPQPAVRTTGREGWAIAAGMLAVPASGLAYWPGLAASLPGAAIGFLAIWFAVETVLSTTAPPAARKRAVCGGALGCLALLLGPFVFTPWGNATRDRVTVQGTRKHLQQIGVGLQRHQQAVGTYPPGGTELIDKDGRRRGGHGWMTFLLPHIGQAALFARVDLARPYDDPANRLALATPVEEFYAAGGDRRPVGDGYAVAHFAGVGGRVTTPDGQTFAAGIFGLDSAVRPEDLTDGRSQTWIVGELPGGYPPWGDPENWRTVTRGLNRDARVFGNAAGTGAMALFAEGSVRF
;
A
#
# COMPACT_ATOMS: atom_id res chain seq x y z
N MET A 1 35.37 12.94 57.40
CA MET A 1 36.08 12.13 56.39
C MET A 1 35.15 10.98 56.04
N SER A 2 34.00 11.28 55.46
CA SER A 2 33.74 11.58 54.03
C SER A 2 33.84 10.31 53.18
N ALA A 3 32.66 9.95 52.67
CA ALA A 3 32.31 8.79 51.87
C ALA A 3 32.90 8.86 50.46
N ASP A 4 33.18 7.69 49.88
CA ASP A 4 33.32 7.50 48.44
C ASP A 4 32.41 6.34 48.03
N ASP A 5 31.20 6.70 47.60
CA ASP A 5 30.28 5.84 46.88
C ASP A 5 30.91 5.43 45.53
N PRO A 6 30.64 4.21 45.02
CA PRO A 6 30.99 3.86 43.65
C PRO A 6 30.21 4.74 42.65
N PRO A 7 30.82 5.08 41.50
CA PRO A 7 30.19 5.98 40.52
C PRO A 7 28.89 5.38 39.96
N PRO A 8 27.86 6.21 39.67
CA PRO A 8 26.61 5.72 39.13
C PRO A 8 26.80 5.10 37.74
N ALA A 9 26.03 4.04 37.47
CA ALA A 9 25.95 3.41 36.16
C ALA A 9 25.59 4.46 35.08
N PRO A 10 26.11 4.31 33.84
CA PRO A 10 25.80 5.23 32.75
C PRO A 10 24.28 5.25 32.54
N GLN A 11 23.68 6.44 32.67
CA GLN A 11 22.29 6.66 32.31
C GLN A 11 22.11 6.30 30.83
N ASP A 12 21.06 5.55 30.54
CA ASP A 12 20.65 5.19 29.18
C ASP A 12 20.60 6.45 28.31
N ALA A 13 21.59 6.61 27.44
CA ALA A 13 21.55 7.62 26.40
C ALA A 13 20.38 7.26 25.48
N GLU A 14 19.33 8.08 25.49
CA GLU A 14 18.27 8.02 24.49
C GLU A 14 18.91 7.95 23.10
N PRO A 15 18.49 7.01 22.22
CA PRO A 15 19.01 6.97 20.87
C PRO A 15 18.67 8.29 20.17
N PRO A 16 19.58 8.86 19.34
CA PRO A 16 19.30 10.12 18.66
C PRO A 16 18.04 9.96 17.81
N ARG A 17 17.01 10.74 18.13
CA ARG A 17 15.82 10.84 17.29
C ARG A 17 16.28 11.27 15.90
N LEU A 18 16.11 10.39 14.92
CA LEU A 18 16.34 10.71 13.52
C LEU A 18 15.37 11.83 13.15
N ARG A 19 15.89 13.06 13.03
CA ARG A 19 15.16 14.22 12.54
C ARG A 19 14.61 13.88 11.16
N GLY A 20 13.29 13.97 11.02
CA GLY A 20 12.62 13.76 9.74
C GLY A 20 12.97 14.90 8.78
N LEU A 21 12.82 14.66 7.48
CA LEU A 21 13.03 15.63 6.39
C LEU A 21 12.25 16.95 6.58
N TRP A 22 11.27 16.98 7.49
CA TRP A 22 10.42 18.13 7.81
C TRP A 22 10.99 19.06 8.90
N ASP A 23 11.93 18.59 9.73
CA ASP A 23 12.58 19.42 10.77
C ASP A 23 13.60 20.42 10.19
N VAL A 24 14.00 20.23 8.92
CA VAL A 24 14.95 21.10 8.21
C VAL A 24 14.27 22.33 7.59
N MET A 25 12.93 22.33 7.46
CA MET A 25 12.20 23.47 6.89
C MET A 25 11.74 24.48 7.96
N ALA A 26 11.40 24.02 9.17
CA ALA A 26 10.96 24.91 10.25
C ALA A 26 12.11 25.78 10.81
N ALA A 27 13.36 25.30 10.75
CA ALA A 27 14.52 26.07 11.19
C ALA A 27 14.96 27.17 10.20
N ARG A 28 14.31 27.27 9.04
CA ARG A 28 14.65 28.23 7.98
C ARG A 28 13.68 29.43 7.91
N GLU A 29 12.49 29.30 8.50
CA GLU A 29 11.55 30.42 8.65
C GLU A 29 11.92 31.34 9.83
N GLU A 30 12.66 30.85 10.83
CA GLU A 30 13.01 31.62 12.03
C GLU A 30 14.28 32.49 11.85
N SER A 31 15.06 32.28 10.77
CA SER A 31 16.28 33.06 10.47
C SER A 31 16.05 34.27 9.57
N ASP A 32 14.90 34.34 8.88
CA ASP A 32 14.64 35.35 7.85
C ASP A 32 13.80 36.54 8.37
N GLU A 33 13.34 36.52 9.63
CA GLU A 33 12.54 37.58 10.25
C GLU A 33 13.37 38.65 10.99
N ALA A 34 14.68 38.76 10.70
CA ALA A 34 15.59 39.68 11.41
C ALA A 34 16.32 40.71 10.51
N ALA A 35 15.80 41.05 9.33
CA ALA A 35 16.39 42.09 8.48
C ALA A 35 15.36 43.18 8.10
N ALA A 36 15.36 44.26 8.88
CA ALA A 36 14.64 45.49 8.62
C ALA A 36 15.25 46.28 7.45
N LEU A 37 14.38 46.76 6.53
CA LEU A 37 14.26 48.09 5.87
C LEU A 37 15.51 48.91 5.49
N PRO A 38 15.52 49.64 4.33
CA PRO A 38 14.67 50.82 4.18
C PRO A 38 14.07 51.16 2.79
N ASP A 39 13.03 52.00 2.91
CA ASP A 39 12.37 52.98 2.02
C ASP A 39 13.15 53.49 0.79
N GLU A 40 12.51 53.56 -0.39
CA GLU A 40 12.60 54.67 -1.37
C GLU A 40 11.51 54.57 -2.48
N GLY A 41 10.80 55.68 -2.72
CA GLY A 41 10.71 56.30 -4.07
C GLY A 41 9.71 55.78 -5.12
N GLU A 42 8.55 56.43 -5.18
CA GLU A 42 7.91 57.00 -6.38
C GLU A 42 8.26 56.45 -7.79
N THR A 43 7.24 55.98 -8.55
CA THR A 43 6.83 56.56 -9.85
C THR A 43 5.65 55.79 -10.48
N ARG A 44 4.62 56.53 -10.90
CA ARG A 44 3.53 56.09 -11.79
C ARG A 44 4.01 56.08 -13.26
N PRO A 45 3.25 55.46 -14.17
CA PRO A 45 2.39 56.30 -15.00
C PRO A 45 0.97 55.77 -15.23
N HIS A 46 0.09 56.74 -15.46
CA HIS A 46 -1.33 56.64 -15.81
C HIS A 46 -1.56 56.46 -17.31
N GLY A 47 -2.73 55.90 -17.64
CA GLY A 47 -3.46 56.15 -18.89
C GLY A 47 -4.30 54.95 -19.29
N LEU A 48 -5.54 55.04 -19.77
CA LEU A 48 -6.39 56.15 -20.16
C LEU A 48 -7.83 55.58 -20.36
N TRP A 49 -8.84 56.45 -20.20
CA TRP A 49 -10.23 56.32 -20.68
C TRP A 49 -11.28 55.61 -19.81
N GLN A 50 -11.77 56.33 -18.80
CA GLN A 50 -13.19 56.36 -18.43
C GLN A 50 -13.55 57.83 -18.21
N VAL A 51 -14.46 58.39 -19.00
CA VAL A 51 -15.51 59.34 -18.55
C VAL A 51 -16.63 59.32 -19.58
N MET A 52 -17.80 58.85 -19.15
CA MET A 52 -19.09 59.27 -19.68
C MET A 52 -19.58 60.49 -18.89
N GLY A 53 -20.12 61.48 -19.58
CA GLY A 53 -21.41 62.08 -19.22
C GLY A 53 -21.45 63.42 -18.47
N ALA A 54 -22.25 64.32 -19.05
CA ALA A 54 -22.85 65.56 -18.50
C ALA A 54 -21.92 66.79 -18.45
N THR A 55 -22.28 68.00 -18.89
CA THR A 55 -23.55 68.78 -18.90
C THR A 55 -23.50 69.83 -20.03
N ALA A 56 -24.55 70.01 -20.85
CA ALA A 56 -25.62 71.02 -20.77
C ALA A 56 -25.31 72.41 -21.41
N ASP A 57 -26.36 72.94 -22.05
CA ASP A 57 -26.64 74.34 -22.45
C ASP A 57 -26.17 74.86 -23.83
N ALA A 58 -27.10 74.89 -24.79
CA ALA A 58 -27.43 76.06 -25.62
C ALA A 58 -28.63 75.77 -26.57
N GLU A 59 -29.70 76.57 -26.46
CA GLU A 59 -30.76 76.81 -27.45
C GLU A 59 -30.61 78.27 -27.97
N PRO A 60 -31.34 78.74 -28.99
CA PRO A 60 -31.77 78.12 -30.25
C PRO A 60 -31.42 79.02 -31.46
N ASP A 61 -31.30 78.48 -32.67
CA ASP A 61 -31.44 79.32 -33.87
C ASP A 61 -32.10 78.57 -35.03
N THR A 62 -32.65 79.36 -35.93
CA THR A 62 -33.90 79.24 -36.63
C THR A 62 -33.89 78.40 -37.91
N ALA A 63 -35.06 77.81 -38.16
CA ALA A 63 -35.62 77.29 -39.40
C ALA A 63 -34.81 77.44 -40.71
N ALA A 64 -34.43 76.30 -41.29
CA ALA A 64 -34.29 76.15 -42.74
C ALA A 64 -34.81 74.78 -43.19
N THR A 65 -35.88 74.79 -43.97
CA THR A 65 -36.58 73.65 -44.57
C THR A 65 -35.71 72.98 -45.65
N PRO A 66 -35.49 71.64 -45.63
CA PRO A 66 -34.87 70.94 -46.75
C PRO A 66 -35.87 70.65 -47.88
N ALA A 67 -35.41 70.83 -49.11
CA ALA A 67 -36.15 70.70 -50.36
C ALA A 67 -36.78 69.30 -50.58
N GLU A 68 -37.99 69.28 -51.14
CA GLU A 68 -38.68 68.08 -51.65
C GLU A 68 -37.89 67.44 -52.80
N TRP A 69 -37.57 66.14 -52.65
CA TRP A 69 -37.21 65.29 -53.77
C TRP A 69 -38.47 64.84 -54.53
N PRO A 70 -38.47 64.80 -55.87
CA PRO A 70 -39.59 64.23 -56.63
C PRO A 70 -39.70 62.71 -56.39
N PRO A 71 -40.91 62.12 -56.49
CA PRO A 71 -41.10 60.70 -56.28
C PRO A 71 -40.37 59.90 -57.36
N VAL A 72 -39.56 58.93 -56.94
CA VAL A 72 -38.94 57.93 -57.81
C VAL A 72 -40.00 56.87 -58.11
N ASP A 73 -40.39 56.74 -59.37
CA ASP A 73 -41.23 55.64 -59.84
C ASP A 73 -40.54 54.29 -59.54
N ALA A 74 -41.23 53.42 -58.81
CA ALA A 74 -40.75 52.09 -58.48
C ALA A 74 -40.68 51.23 -59.76
N PRO A 75 -39.53 50.63 -60.11
CA PRO A 75 -39.50 49.61 -61.15
C PRO A 75 -40.18 48.34 -60.65
N ALA A 76 -40.93 47.72 -61.57
CA ALA A 76 -41.74 46.53 -61.37
C ALA A 76 -40.98 45.35 -60.72
N ASP A 77 -41.71 44.67 -59.82
CA ASP A 77 -41.61 43.25 -59.44
C ASP A 77 -40.24 42.58 -59.59
N ILE A 78 -39.35 42.81 -58.63
CA ILE A 78 -38.22 41.91 -58.38
C ILE A 78 -38.74 40.76 -57.50
N GLU A 79 -39.01 39.61 -58.09
CA GLU A 79 -39.20 38.37 -57.33
C GLU A 79 -37.92 38.04 -56.56
N ILE A 80 -37.97 38.18 -55.23
CA ILE A 80 -36.93 37.71 -54.32
C ILE A 80 -37.05 36.17 -54.29
N PRO A 81 -36.06 35.40 -54.78
CA PRO A 81 -36.12 33.94 -54.69
C PRO A 81 -36.18 33.53 -53.21
N PRO A 82 -36.97 32.49 -52.85
CA PRO A 82 -37.09 32.08 -51.46
C PRO A 82 -35.71 31.76 -50.90
N ALA A 83 -35.41 32.31 -49.72
CA ALA A 83 -34.16 32.07 -49.04
C ALA A 83 -33.88 30.56 -49.02
N ARG A 84 -32.75 30.14 -49.60
CA ARG A 84 -32.32 28.74 -49.53
C ARG A 84 -32.38 28.34 -48.05
N PRO A 85 -33.00 27.21 -47.69
CA PRO A 85 -32.95 26.75 -46.30
C PRO A 85 -31.49 26.66 -45.90
N GLN A 86 -31.09 27.47 -44.91
CA GLN A 86 -29.74 27.37 -44.37
C GLN A 86 -29.57 25.91 -43.90
N PRO A 87 -28.49 25.21 -44.30
CA PRO A 87 -28.28 23.86 -43.84
C PRO A 87 -28.26 23.91 -42.31
N ALA A 88 -29.17 23.17 -41.67
CA ALA A 88 -29.20 23.04 -40.23
C ALA A 88 -27.78 22.66 -39.77
N VAL A 89 -27.12 23.58 -39.07
CA VAL A 89 -25.79 23.33 -38.50
C VAL A 89 -25.97 22.14 -37.58
N ARG A 90 -25.51 20.96 -38.03
CA ARG A 90 -25.40 19.78 -37.17
C ARG A 90 -24.43 20.17 -36.07
N THR A 91 -24.94 20.56 -34.92
CA THR A 91 -24.14 20.74 -33.71
C THR A 91 -23.49 19.38 -33.44
N THR A 92 -22.19 19.32 -33.69
CA THR A 92 -21.35 18.14 -33.51
C THR A 92 -21.60 17.56 -32.13
N GLY A 93 -22.17 16.37 -31.98
CA GLY A 93 -22.53 15.78 -30.67
C GLY A 93 -21.35 15.40 -29.76
N ARG A 94 -20.18 16.04 -29.92
CA ARG A 94 -18.91 15.74 -29.25
C ARG A 94 -18.81 16.38 -27.86
N GLU A 95 -19.48 17.50 -27.59
CA GLU A 95 -19.55 18.06 -26.22
C GLU A 95 -20.29 17.13 -25.23
N GLY A 96 -21.27 16.36 -25.73
CA GLY A 96 -21.93 15.32 -24.94
C GLY A 96 -20.95 14.23 -24.51
N TRP A 97 -20.03 13.85 -25.41
CA TRP A 97 -18.97 12.89 -25.12
C TRP A 97 -17.93 13.41 -24.12
N ALA A 98 -17.58 14.70 -24.15
CA ALA A 98 -16.65 15.29 -23.17
C ALA A 98 -17.22 15.24 -21.73
N ILE A 99 -18.51 15.54 -21.55
CA ILE A 99 -19.18 15.45 -20.25
C ILE A 99 -19.34 13.99 -19.82
N ALA A 100 -19.81 13.12 -20.72
CA ALA A 100 -19.98 11.70 -20.42
C ALA A 100 -18.64 11.04 -20.03
N ALA A 101 -17.56 11.34 -20.76
CA ALA A 101 -16.21 10.87 -20.44
C ALA A 101 -15.71 11.43 -19.10
N GLY A 102 -15.88 12.73 -18.84
CA GLY A 102 -15.49 13.34 -17.56
C GLY A 102 -16.22 12.76 -16.36
N MET A 103 -17.53 12.49 -16.49
CA MET A 103 -18.34 11.84 -15.45
C MET A 103 -17.95 10.38 -15.22
N LEU A 104 -17.57 9.65 -16.27
CA LEU A 104 -17.12 8.26 -16.18
C LEU A 104 -15.67 8.12 -15.69
N ALA A 105 -14.83 9.13 -15.91
CA ALA A 105 -13.43 9.12 -15.50
C ALA A 105 -13.29 8.97 -13.98
N VAL A 106 -14.11 9.68 -13.20
CA VAL A 106 -14.06 9.68 -11.73
C VAL A 106 -14.29 8.27 -11.14
N PRO A 107 -15.39 7.56 -11.43
CA PRO A 107 -15.57 6.19 -10.94
C PRO A 107 -14.58 5.19 -11.59
N ALA A 108 -14.18 5.41 -12.85
CA ALA A 108 -13.20 4.54 -13.52
C ALA A 108 -11.80 4.62 -12.90
N SER A 109 -11.43 5.75 -12.27
CA SER A 109 -10.19 5.85 -11.48
C SER A 109 -10.17 4.88 -10.30
N GLY A 110 -11.33 4.50 -9.76
CA GLY A 110 -11.43 3.44 -8.74
C GLY A 110 -10.99 2.06 -9.26
N LEU A 111 -11.20 1.76 -10.55
CA LEU A 111 -10.81 0.47 -11.15
C LEU A 111 -9.29 0.25 -11.17
N ALA A 112 -8.48 1.31 -11.04
CA ALA A 112 -7.03 1.21 -10.90
C ALA A 112 -6.58 0.44 -9.65
N TYR A 113 -7.48 0.31 -8.66
CA TYR A 113 -7.22 -0.40 -7.41
C TYR A 113 -7.84 -1.80 -7.36
N TRP A 114 -8.46 -2.26 -8.46
CA TRP A 114 -8.98 -3.61 -8.56
C TRP A 114 -7.83 -4.63 -8.74
N PRO A 115 -7.81 -5.75 -8.00
CA PRO A 115 -6.77 -6.76 -8.15
C PRO A 115 -6.71 -7.33 -9.57
N GLY A 116 -5.55 -7.24 -10.23
CA GLY A 116 -5.31 -7.82 -11.56
C GLY A 116 -5.62 -6.93 -12.76
N LEU A 117 -6.14 -5.72 -12.56
CA LEU A 117 -6.20 -4.68 -13.60
C LEU A 117 -4.93 -3.83 -13.51
N ALA A 118 -4.25 -3.62 -14.64
CA ALA A 118 -3.08 -2.75 -14.70
C ALA A 118 -3.45 -1.36 -14.13
N ALA A 119 -2.76 -0.97 -13.05
CA ALA A 119 -3.19 0.02 -12.06
C ALA A 119 -3.24 1.50 -12.53
N SER A 120 -3.51 1.77 -13.80
CA SER A 120 -3.53 3.15 -14.30
C SER A 120 -4.24 3.35 -15.65
N LEU A 121 -4.56 2.30 -16.41
CA LEU A 121 -4.96 2.50 -17.80
C LEU A 121 -6.41 2.98 -18.02
N PRO A 122 -7.46 2.45 -17.35
CA PRO A 122 -8.84 2.82 -17.71
C PRO A 122 -9.21 4.26 -17.33
N GLY A 123 -9.00 4.63 -16.07
CA GLY A 123 -9.35 5.98 -15.58
C GLY A 123 -8.51 7.09 -16.22
N ALA A 124 -7.20 6.86 -16.39
CA ALA A 124 -6.33 7.85 -17.01
C ALA A 124 -6.63 8.02 -18.51
N ALA A 125 -6.91 6.93 -19.24
CA ALA A 125 -7.31 7.01 -20.64
C ALA A 125 -8.66 7.73 -20.82
N ILE A 126 -9.65 7.44 -19.97
CA ILE A 126 -10.96 8.12 -20.01
C ILE A 126 -10.82 9.60 -19.65
N GLY A 127 -10.01 9.94 -18.64
CA GLY A 127 -9.69 11.32 -18.27
C GLY A 127 -8.98 12.08 -19.39
N PHE A 128 -8.01 11.45 -20.06
CA PHE A 128 -7.31 12.04 -21.21
C PHE A 128 -8.24 12.24 -22.42
N LEU A 129 -9.12 11.28 -22.70
CA LEU A 129 -10.14 11.41 -23.76
C LEU A 129 -11.11 12.57 -23.48
N ALA A 130 -11.53 12.76 -22.23
CA ALA A 130 -12.38 13.89 -21.83
C ALA A 130 -11.69 15.24 -22.09
N ILE A 131 -10.40 15.36 -21.75
CA ILE A 131 -9.60 16.56 -22.02
C ILE A 131 -9.40 16.77 -23.52
N TRP A 132 -9.09 15.71 -24.28
CA TRP A 132 -8.91 15.76 -25.73
C TRP A 132 -10.18 16.30 -26.43
N PHE A 133 -11.35 15.72 -26.14
CA PHE A 133 -12.61 16.20 -26.71
C PHE A 133 -12.95 17.63 -26.28
N ALA A 134 -12.60 18.01 -25.06
CA ALA A 134 -12.78 19.38 -24.58
C ALA A 134 -11.93 20.37 -25.40
N VAL A 135 -10.64 20.07 -25.61
CA VAL A 135 -9.71 20.90 -26.39
C VAL A 135 -10.17 21.03 -27.84
N GLU A 136 -10.53 19.92 -28.49
CA GLU A 136 -10.99 19.92 -29.89
C GLU A 136 -12.26 20.78 -30.06
N THR A 137 -13.19 20.73 -29.10
CA THR A 137 -14.44 21.50 -29.15
C THR A 137 -14.21 22.99 -28.87
N VAL A 138 -13.27 23.33 -27.98
CA VAL A 138 -12.92 24.73 -27.66
C VAL A 138 -12.17 25.40 -28.81
N LEU A 139 -11.23 24.68 -29.44
CA LEU A 139 -10.45 25.17 -30.58
C LEU A 139 -11.26 25.22 -31.89
N SER A 140 -12.42 24.55 -31.96
CA SER A 140 -13.28 24.59 -33.14
C SER A 140 -13.86 25.99 -33.40
N THR A 141 -13.63 26.50 -34.60
CA THR A 141 -14.17 27.78 -35.09
C THR A 141 -15.67 27.74 -35.34
N THR A 142 -16.26 26.55 -35.47
CA THR A 142 -17.68 26.35 -35.79
C THR A 142 -18.54 26.06 -34.56
N ALA A 143 -17.95 25.89 -33.38
CA ALA A 143 -18.66 25.52 -32.16
C ALA A 143 -19.42 26.72 -31.54
N PRO A 144 -20.72 26.56 -31.21
CA PRO A 144 -21.48 27.61 -30.54
C PRO A 144 -21.00 27.82 -29.09
N PRO A 145 -21.19 29.02 -28.50
CA PRO A 145 -20.66 29.36 -27.17
C PRO A 145 -21.19 28.46 -26.05
N ALA A 146 -22.41 27.93 -26.17
CA ALA A 146 -22.97 26.96 -25.22
C ALA A 146 -22.23 25.61 -25.25
N ALA A 147 -21.77 25.15 -26.42
CA ALA A 147 -21.00 23.92 -26.55
C ALA A 147 -19.59 24.07 -25.97
N ARG A 148 -18.95 25.24 -26.16
CA ARG A 148 -17.65 25.55 -25.54
C ARG A 148 -17.70 25.53 -24.02
N LYS A 149 -18.74 26.11 -23.40
CA LYS A 149 -18.94 26.05 -21.93
C LYS A 149 -19.04 24.60 -21.43
N ARG A 150 -19.82 23.76 -22.11
CA ARG A 150 -19.99 22.33 -21.78
C ARG A 150 -18.68 21.55 -21.93
N ALA A 151 -17.92 21.80 -22.98
CA ALA A 151 -16.61 21.20 -23.22
C ALA A 151 -15.60 21.56 -22.11
N VAL A 152 -15.53 22.82 -21.69
CA VAL A 152 -14.68 23.26 -20.57
C VAL A 152 -15.08 22.55 -19.28
N CYS A 153 -16.37 22.39 -18.98
CA CYS A 153 -16.83 21.62 -17.83
C CYS A 153 -16.40 20.14 -17.89
N GLY A 154 -16.55 19.49 -19.04
CA GLY A 154 -16.10 18.11 -19.24
C GLY A 154 -14.59 17.92 -19.08
N GLY A 155 -13.80 18.84 -19.64
CA GLY A 155 -12.35 18.87 -19.49
C GLY A 155 -11.92 19.11 -18.03
N ALA A 156 -12.57 20.02 -17.33
CA ALA A 156 -12.31 20.29 -15.91
C ALA A 156 -12.59 19.06 -15.03
N LEU A 157 -13.68 18.33 -15.30
CA LEU A 157 -13.98 17.06 -14.64
C LEU A 157 -12.94 15.98 -14.96
N GLY A 158 -12.45 15.92 -16.21
CA GLY A 158 -11.34 15.04 -16.60
C GLY A 158 -10.05 15.34 -15.83
N CYS A 159 -9.66 16.61 -15.72
CA CYS A 159 -8.51 17.03 -14.92
C CYS A 159 -8.69 16.69 -13.43
N LEU A 160 -9.89 16.92 -12.89
CA LEU A 160 -10.22 16.59 -11.50
C LEU A 160 -10.10 15.08 -11.23
N ALA A 161 -10.58 14.24 -12.16
CA ALA A 161 -10.49 12.79 -12.07
C ALA A 161 -9.03 12.28 -12.09
N LEU A 162 -8.17 12.91 -12.90
CA LEU A 162 -6.75 12.58 -12.98
C LEU A 162 -5.97 13.01 -11.72
N LEU A 163 -6.27 14.20 -11.18
CA LEU A 163 -5.52 14.78 -10.06
C LEU A 163 -6.02 14.29 -8.70
N LEU A 164 -7.33 14.26 -8.47
CA LEU A 164 -7.92 13.88 -7.18
C LEU A 164 -8.35 12.41 -7.11
N GLY A 165 -8.58 11.75 -8.24
CA GLY A 165 -9.00 10.34 -8.27
C GLY A 165 -8.07 9.43 -7.46
N PRO A 166 -6.75 9.42 -7.71
CA PRO A 166 -5.82 8.62 -6.92
C PRO A 166 -5.88 8.95 -5.43
N PHE A 167 -5.95 10.22 -5.05
CA PHE A 167 -5.99 10.64 -3.65
C PHE A 167 -7.26 10.12 -2.93
N VAL A 168 -8.42 10.23 -3.58
CA VAL A 168 -9.71 9.77 -3.02
C VAL A 168 -9.76 8.25 -2.89
N PHE A 169 -9.18 7.50 -3.84
CA PHE A 169 -9.27 6.03 -3.85
C PHE A 169 -8.07 5.31 -3.20
N THR A 170 -6.99 6.02 -2.86
CA THR A 170 -5.81 5.42 -2.19
C THR A 170 -6.16 4.67 -0.90
N PRO A 171 -7.01 5.18 0.02
CA PRO A 171 -7.38 4.45 1.23
C PRO A 171 -8.06 3.10 0.93
N TRP A 172 -8.93 3.07 -0.09
CA TRP A 172 -9.63 1.85 -0.51
C TRP A 172 -8.69 0.85 -1.17
N GLY A 173 -7.77 1.34 -2.00
CA GLY A 173 -6.74 0.53 -2.62
C GLY A 173 -5.78 -0.10 -1.61
N ASN A 174 -5.31 0.67 -0.64
CA ASN A 174 -4.45 0.16 0.42
C ASN A 174 -5.18 -0.89 1.26
N ALA A 175 -6.42 -0.61 1.68
CA ALA A 175 -7.23 -1.58 2.41
C ALA A 175 -7.46 -2.89 1.62
N THR A 176 -7.56 -2.81 0.29
CA THR A 176 -7.71 -4.01 -0.55
C THR A 176 -6.40 -4.81 -0.61
N ARG A 177 -5.26 -4.16 -0.78
CA ARG A 177 -3.93 -4.81 -0.74
C ARG A 177 -3.70 -5.48 0.61
N ASP A 178 -4.00 -4.79 1.71
CA ASP A 178 -3.84 -5.32 3.06
C ASP A 178 -4.69 -6.57 3.26
N ARG A 179 -5.95 -6.57 2.77
CA ARG A 179 -6.82 -7.75 2.82
C ARG A 179 -6.24 -8.93 2.03
N VAL A 180 -5.69 -8.68 0.84
CA VAL A 180 -5.06 -9.74 0.01
C VAL A 180 -3.84 -10.31 0.70
N THR A 181 -2.98 -9.46 1.28
CA THR A 181 -1.81 -9.84 2.08
C THR A 181 -2.22 -10.70 3.27
N VAL A 182 -3.16 -10.23 4.09
CA VAL A 182 -3.70 -10.94 5.27
C VAL A 182 -4.31 -12.29 4.87
N GLN A 183 -5.07 -12.35 3.77
CA GLN A 183 -5.64 -13.59 3.25
C GLN A 183 -4.56 -14.56 2.74
N GLY A 184 -3.53 -14.06 2.08
CA GLY A 184 -2.38 -14.85 1.61
C GLY A 184 -1.62 -15.49 2.76
N THR A 185 -1.24 -14.70 3.77
CA THR A 185 -0.59 -15.21 4.99
C THR A 185 -1.45 -16.26 5.69
N ARG A 186 -2.76 -16.00 5.85
CA ARG A 186 -3.70 -16.98 6.43
C ARG A 186 -3.72 -18.29 5.64
N LYS A 187 -3.73 -18.23 4.30
CA LYS A 187 -3.74 -19.42 3.44
C LYS A 187 -2.47 -20.25 3.61
N HIS A 188 -1.30 -19.62 3.63
CA HIS A 188 -0.02 -20.32 3.84
C HIS A 188 0.03 -20.99 5.21
N LEU A 189 -0.45 -20.30 6.25
CA LEU A 189 -0.53 -20.86 7.60
C LEU A 189 -1.55 -22.02 7.70
N GLN A 190 -2.65 -21.96 6.96
CA GLN A 190 -3.57 -23.10 6.82
C GLN A 190 -2.91 -24.30 6.12
N GLN A 191 -2.09 -24.07 5.10
CA GLN A 191 -1.32 -25.15 4.44
C GLN A 191 -0.31 -25.79 5.41
N ILE A 192 0.37 -24.98 6.23
CA ILE A 192 1.21 -25.48 7.34
C ILE A 192 0.37 -26.35 8.29
N GLY A 193 -0.82 -25.89 8.69
CA GLY A 193 -1.73 -26.65 9.55
C GLY A 193 -2.14 -28.00 8.97
N VAL A 194 -2.49 -28.05 7.68
CA VAL A 194 -2.75 -29.31 6.98
C VAL A 194 -1.52 -30.20 6.96
N GLY A 195 -0.33 -29.64 6.73
CA GLY A 195 0.94 -30.37 6.80
C GLY A 195 1.17 -31.00 8.17
N LEU A 196 0.92 -30.26 9.26
CA LEU A 196 1.13 -30.73 10.63
C LEU A 196 0.18 -31.87 10.97
N GLN A 197 -1.08 -31.77 10.52
CA GLN A 197 -2.06 -32.86 10.67
C GLN A 197 -1.65 -34.11 9.89
N ARG A 198 -1.14 -33.96 8.67
CA ARG A 198 -0.63 -35.09 7.86
C ARG A 198 0.59 -35.74 8.50
N HIS A 199 1.52 -34.96 9.04
CA HIS A 199 2.66 -35.48 9.80
C HIS A 199 2.17 -36.29 11.01
N GLN A 200 1.27 -35.71 11.78
CA GLN A 200 0.67 -36.36 12.95
C GLN A 200 -0.08 -37.65 12.60
N GLN A 201 -0.79 -37.69 11.47
CA GLN A 201 -1.46 -38.91 11.00
C GLN A 201 -0.46 -40.00 10.56
N ALA A 202 0.68 -39.61 9.98
CA ALA A 202 1.68 -40.55 9.50
C ALA A 202 2.61 -41.07 10.62
N VAL A 203 2.99 -40.21 11.56
CA VAL A 203 4.01 -40.47 12.60
C VAL A 203 3.39 -40.71 13.99
N GLY A 204 2.17 -40.23 14.22
CA GLY A 204 1.48 -40.31 15.52
C GLY A 204 1.75 -39.10 16.44
N THR A 205 2.75 -38.26 16.11
CA THR A 205 3.12 -37.08 16.88
C THR A 205 3.23 -35.84 15.99
N TYR A 206 3.15 -34.66 16.58
CA TYR A 206 3.65 -33.44 15.94
C TYR A 206 5.18 -33.56 15.71
N PRO A 207 5.73 -32.85 14.72
CA PRO A 207 7.17 -32.88 14.49
C PRO A 207 7.93 -32.28 15.68
N PRO A 208 9.17 -32.73 15.94
CA PRO A 208 10.02 -32.12 16.95
C PRO A 208 10.28 -30.66 16.59
N GLY A 209 10.35 -29.77 17.59
CA GLY A 209 10.70 -28.35 17.39
C GLY A 209 12.05 -28.18 16.68
N GLY A 210 13.00 -29.00 17.09
CA GLY A 210 14.22 -29.30 16.35
C GLY A 210 14.84 -30.59 16.85
N THR A 211 15.80 -31.14 16.12
CA THR A 211 16.58 -32.30 16.59
C THR A 211 17.97 -31.89 17.06
N GLU A 212 18.56 -32.70 17.94
CA GLU A 212 19.96 -32.57 18.34
C GLU A 212 20.81 -33.66 17.67
N LEU A 213 22.01 -33.30 17.22
CA LEU A 213 23.01 -34.24 16.71
C LEU A 213 24.25 -34.18 17.59
N ILE A 214 24.94 -35.30 17.73
CA ILE A 214 26.24 -35.37 18.39
C ILE A 214 27.31 -35.51 17.31
N ASP A 215 28.24 -34.55 17.26
CA ASP A 215 29.35 -34.62 16.33
C ASP A 215 30.42 -35.64 16.76
N LYS A 216 31.39 -35.88 15.88
CA LYS A 216 32.50 -36.81 16.12
C LYS A 216 33.37 -36.44 17.33
N ASP A 217 33.33 -35.19 17.78
CA ASP A 217 34.07 -34.70 18.94
C ASP A 217 33.21 -34.75 20.22
N GLY A 218 31.99 -35.31 20.15
CA GLY A 218 31.04 -35.40 21.25
C GLY A 218 30.29 -34.10 21.55
N ARG A 219 30.39 -33.08 20.69
CA ARG A 219 29.66 -31.82 20.88
C ARG A 219 28.25 -31.92 20.33
N ARG A 220 27.32 -31.31 21.05
CA ARG A 220 25.93 -31.14 20.62
C ARG A 220 25.85 -30.08 19.53
N ARG A 221 25.17 -30.41 18.44
CA ARG A 221 24.93 -29.56 17.28
C ARG A 221 23.44 -29.56 16.97
N GLY A 222 22.96 -28.44 16.45
CA GLY A 222 21.60 -28.35 15.93
C GLY A 222 21.43 -29.30 14.74
N GLY A 223 20.51 -30.25 14.86
CA GLY A 223 20.04 -31.10 13.78
C GLY A 223 19.19 -30.28 12.82
N HIS A 224 17.88 -30.54 12.75
CA HIS A 224 16.96 -29.86 11.83
C HIS A 224 15.70 -29.38 12.55
N GLY A 225 15.14 -28.26 12.12
CA GLY A 225 13.89 -27.71 12.66
C GLY A 225 12.61 -28.42 12.20
N TRP A 226 11.52 -28.16 12.92
CA TRP A 226 10.19 -28.74 12.67
C TRP A 226 9.69 -28.57 11.23
N MET A 227 10.05 -27.46 10.58
CA MET A 227 9.68 -27.19 9.19
C MET A 227 10.35 -28.14 8.20
N THR A 228 11.57 -28.62 8.48
CA THR A 228 12.25 -29.64 7.65
C THR A 228 11.42 -30.92 7.60
N PHE A 229 10.94 -31.39 8.76
CA PHE A 229 10.09 -32.59 8.85
C PHE A 229 8.70 -32.38 8.24
N LEU A 230 8.28 -31.13 8.05
CA LEU A 230 7.00 -30.80 7.43
C LEU A 230 7.03 -30.91 5.90
N LEU A 231 8.20 -30.75 5.27
CA LEU A 231 8.34 -30.69 3.81
C LEU A 231 7.60 -31.81 3.05
N PRO A 232 7.71 -33.11 3.42
CA PRO A 232 7.00 -34.18 2.72
C PRO A 232 5.48 -34.04 2.78
N HIS A 233 4.95 -33.38 3.81
CA HIS A 233 3.52 -33.26 4.08
C HIS A 233 2.88 -32.04 3.41
N ILE A 234 3.69 -31.11 2.90
CA ILE A 234 3.27 -29.90 2.17
C ILE A 234 3.67 -29.94 0.69
N GLY A 235 3.98 -31.12 0.15
CA GLY A 235 4.30 -31.28 -1.28
C GLY A 235 5.76 -31.00 -1.65
N GLN A 236 6.64 -30.81 -0.66
CA GLN A 236 8.07 -30.54 -0.83
C GLN A 236 8.95 -31.78 -0.60
N ALA A 237 8.43 -32.98 -0.91
CA ALA A 237 9.14 -34.24 -0.71
C ALA A 237 10.48 -34.32 -1.49
N ALA A 238 10.53 -33.73 -2.69
CA ALA A 238 11.75 -33.67 -3.49
C ALA A 238 12.83 -32.76 -2.87
N LEU A 239 12.44 -31.72 -2.15
CA LEU A 239 13.36 -30.87 -1.39
C LEU A 239 13.84 -31.61 -0.13
N PHE A 240 12.93 -32.27 0.60
CA PHE A 240 13.27 -33.07 1.77
C PHE A 240 14.33 -34.14 1.45
N ALA A 241 14.21 -34.84 0.32
CA ALA A 241 15.17 -35.85 -0.11
C ALA A 241 16.59 -35.32 -0.37
N ARG A 242 16.77 -34.00 -0.50
CA ARG A 242 18.09 -33.35 -0.65
C ARG A 242 18.73 -32.95 0.67
N VAL A 243 17.98 -33.00 1.77
CA VAL A 243 18.47 -32.67 3.11
C VAL A 243 19.12 -33.91 3.72
N ASP A 244 20.39 -33.82 4.09
CA ASP A 244 21.10 -34.84 4.86
C ASP A 244 20.81 -34.66 6.36
N LEU A 245 19.84 -35.42 6.87
CA LEU A 245 19.42 -35.39 8.28
C LEU A 245 20.50 -35.91 9.24
N ALA A 246 21.52 -36.62 8.75
CA ALA A 246 22.63 -37.10 9.58
C ALA A 246 23.66 -36.01 9.86
N ARG A 247 23.53 -34.84 9.22
CA ARG A 247 24.39 -33.67 9.42
C ARG A 247 23.61 -32.50 10.01
N PRO A 248 24.30 -31.59 10.72
CA PRO A 248 23.69 -30.35 11.19
C PRO A 248 23.00 -29.57 10.07
N TYR A 249 21.95 -28.80 10.38
CA TYR A 249 21.27 -27.97 9.38
C TYR A 249 22.21 -26.96 8.72
N ASP A 250 23.21 -26.47 9.48
CA ASP A 250 24.21 -25.50 9.06
C ASP A 250 25.42 -26.11 8.36
N ASP A 251 25.42 -27.43 8.11
CA ASP A 251 26.50 -28.10 7.38
C ASP A 251 26.55 -27.62 5.91
N PRO A 252 27.75 -27.37 5.35
CA PRO A 252 27.89 -26.94 3.96
C PRO A 252 27.21 -27.85 2.92
N ALA A 253 27.01 -29.14 3.22
CA ALA A 253 26.29 -30.09 2.36
C ALA A 253 24.78 -29.79 2.30
N ASN A 254 24.20 -29.26 3.37
CA ASN A 254 22.77 -28.94 3.47
C ASN A 254 22.43 -27.55 2.92
N ARG A 255 23.43 -26.66 2.79
CA ARG A 255 23.25 -25.27 2.34
C ARG A 255 22.43 -25.08 1.07
N LEU A 256 22.65 -25.86 0.01
CA LEU A 256 21.87 -25.71 -1.23
C LEU A 256 20.40 -26.08 -1.06
N ALA A 257 20.11 -27.09 -0.23
CA ALA A 257 18.74 -27.44 0.09
C ALA A 257 18.09 -26.33 0.93
N LEU A 258 18.75 -25.87 2.01
CA LEU A 258 18.20 -24.82 2.88
C LEU A 258 18.16 -23.43 2.24
N ALA A 259 18.91 -23.17 1.17
CA ALA A 259 18.79 -21.97 0.35
C ALA A 259 17.54 -21.96 -0.53
N THR A 260 16.84 -23.09 -0.67
CA THR A 260 15.64 -23.19 -1.51
C THR A 260 14.44 -22.53 -0.83
N PRO A 261 13.78 -21.53 -1.45
CA PRO A 261 12.55 -20.93 -0.94
C PRO A 261 11.40 -21.94 -0.87
N VAL A 262 10.61 -21.87 0.21
CA VAL A 262 9.36 -22.63 0.37
C VAL A 262 8.23 -21.64 0.57
N GLU A 263 7.33 -21.52 -0.41
CA GLU A 263 6.32 -20.44 -0.45
C GLU A 263 5.38 -20.49 0.77
N GLU A 264 5.03 -21.69 1.24
CA GLU A 264 4.19 -21.90 2.41
C GLU A 264 4.79 -21.34 3.71
N PHE A 265 6.11 -21.11 3.77
CA PHE A 265 6.78 -20.55 4.95
C PHE A 265 6.83 -19.02 4.96
N TYR A 266 6.33 -18.35 3.92
CA TYR A 266 6.27 -16.90 3.85
C TYR A 266 4.90 -16.35 4.25
N ALA A 267 4.88 -15.32 5.09
CA ALA A 267 3.78 -14.37 5.11
C ALA A 267 3.72 -13.63 3.76
N ALA A 268 2.52 -13.42 3.22
CA ALA A 268 2.35 -12.63 2.01
C ALA A 268 2.85 -11.21 2.31
N GLY A 269 3.82 -10.71 1.53
CA GLY A 269 4.45 -9.41 1.75
C GLY A 269 5.61 -9.37 2.76
N GLY A 270 5.97 -10.48 3.41
CA GLY A 270 7.16 -10.52 4.26
C GLY A 270 8.48 -10.51 3.46
N ASP A 271 9.55 -10.09 4.10
CA ASP A 271 10.88 -9.98 3.49
C ASP A 271 11.55 -11.35 3.29
N ARG A 272 11.76 -11.72 2.02
CA ARG A 272 12.28 -13.04 1.62
C ARG A 272 13.80 -13.07 1.44
N ARG A 273 14.51 -12.00 1.81
CA ARG A 273 15.97 -11.95 1.66
C ARG A 273 16.63 -13.10 2.43
N PRO A 274 17.56 -13.84 1.80
CA PRO A 274 18.29 -14.90 2.48
C PRO A 274 19.09 -14.38 3.67
N VAL A 275 19.31 -15.24 4.66
CA VAL A 275 20.07 -14.93 5.88
C VAL A 275 21.26 -15.87 6.05
N GLY A 276 22.26 -15.45 6.85
CA GLY A 276 23.48 -16.23 7.05
C GLY A 276 24.19 -16.53 5.73
N ASP A 277 24.51 -17.80 5.50
CA ASP A 277 25.23 -18.28 4.31
C ASP A 277 24.31 -18.48 3.07
N GLY A 278 23.22 -17.70 2.97
CA GLY A 278 22.26 -17.76 1.88
C GLY A 278 21.04 -18.66 2.15
N TYR A 279 20.72 -18.91 3.41
CA TYR A 279 19.57 -19.72 3.80
C TYR A 279 18.25 -18.99 3.52
N ALA A 280 17.26 -19.71 3.00
CA ALA A 280 15.91 -19.19 2.84
C ALA A 280 15.23 -19.07 4.21
N VAL A 281 14.54 -17.95 4.41
CA VAL A 281 13.91 -17.61 5.68
C VAL A 281 12.51 -18.23 5.85
N ALA A 282 12.02 -18.24 7.09
CA ALA A 282 10.63 -18.50 7.42
C ALA A 282 10.01 -17.32 8.19
N HIS A 283 8.78 -16.95 7.83
CA HIS A 283 8.03 -15.88 8.50
C HIS A 283 7.12 -16.39 9.62
N PHE A 284 7.23 -17.67 9.95
CA PHE A 284 6.46 -18.33 11.01
C PHE A 284 7.41 -19.07 11.95
N ALA A 285 7.04 -19.16 13.22
CA ALA A 285 7.73 -19.98 14.21
C ALA A 285 6.74 -20.86 14.99
N GLY A 286 7.25 -21.97 15.52
CA GLY A 286 6.50 -22.83 16.42
C GLY A 286 6.29 -22.19 17.79
N VAL A 287 5.16 -22.47 18.44
CA VAL A 287 4.94 -22.18 19.87
C VAL A 287 5.54 -23.32 20.68
N GLY A 288 6.50 -22.99 21.53
CA GLY A 288 7.33 -24.01 22.16
C GLY A 288 8.22 -23.50 23.27
N GLY A 289 9.05 -24.39 23.79
CA GLY A 289 9.96 -24.13 24.89
C GLY A 289 9.33 -24.34 26.26
N ARG A 290 9.95 -23.77 27.30
CA ARG A 290 9.54 -23.92 28.69
C ARG A 290 9.32 -22.56 29.33
N VAL A 291 8.33 -22.47 30.22
CA VAL A 291 8.03 -21.28 31.03
C VAL A 291 8.14 -21.66 32.49
N THR A 292 8.92 -20.89 33.24
CA THR A 292 9.01 -21.01 34.70
C THR A 292 8.15 -19.93 35.34
N THR A 293 7.23 -20.38 36.19
CA THR A 293 6.33 -19.53 36.98
C THR A 293 7.07 -18.90 38.17
N PRO A 294 6.53 -17.81 38.78
CA PRO A 294 7.15 -17.19 39.95
C PRO A 294 7.34 -18.11 41.16
N ASP A 295 6.50 -19.14 41.29
CA ASP A 295 6.59 -20.20 42.31
C ASP A 295 7.58 -21.32 41.94
N GLY A 296 8.32 -21.18 40.83
CA GLY A 296 9.40 -22.07 40.42
C GLY A 296 8.96 -23.27 39.59
N GLN A 297 7.66 -23.45 39.33
CA GLN A 297 7.18 -24.56 38.51
C GLN A 297 7.44 -24.30 37.03
N THR A 298 7.94 -25.30 36.31
CA THR A 298 8.29 -25.17 34.90
C THR A 298 7.39 -26.03 34.01
N PHE A 299 6.69 -25.40 33.07
CA PHE A 299 5.75 -26.02 32.15
C PHE A 299 6.24 -25.92 30.70
N ALA A 300 5.77 -26.82 29.84
CA ALA A 300 5.93 -26.67 28.40
C ALA A 300 5.04 -25.51 27.92
N ALA A 301 5.60 -24.59 27.13
CA ALA A 301 4.90 -23.41 26.63
C ALA A 301 4.05 -23.71 25.38
N GLY A 302 4.28 -24.86 24.75
CA GLY A 302 3.66 -25.27 23.50
C GLY A 302 4.13 -26.66 23.08
N ILE A 303 3.90 -27.01 21.81
CA ILE A 303 4.15 -28.36 21.30
C ILE A 303 5.59 -28.57 20.81
N PHE A 304 6.31 -27.47 20.54
CA PHE A 304 7.64 -27.53 19.95
C PHE A 304 8.75 -27.43 21.01
N GLY A 305 9.75 -28.28 20.90
CA GLY A 305 11.00 -28.22 21.64
C GLY A 305 12.05 -29.14 21.01
N LEU A 306 13.27 -29.13 21.54
CA LEU A 306 14.30 -30.08 21.09
C LEU A 306 13.84 -31.52 21.38
N ASP A 307 13.90 -32.34 20.35
CA ASP A 307 13.50 -33.76 20.33
C ASP A 307 12.09 -34.03 20.91
N SER A 308 11.19 -33.05 20.81
CA SER A 308 9.82 -33.18 21.30
C SER A 308 8.99 -34.15 20.46
N ALA A 309 8.13 -34.94 21.11
CA ALA A 309 7.26 -35.92 20.46
C ALA A 309 5.82 -35.82 21.00
N VAL A 310 5.22 -34.62 20.89
CA VAL A 310 3.89 -34.33 21.45
C VAL A 310 2.80 -35.00 20.61
N ARG A 311 1.88 -35.70 21.27
CA ARG A 311 0.72 -36.33 20.65
C ARG A 311 -0.52 -35.44 20.75
N PRO A 312 -1.52 -35.61 19.87
CA PRO A 312 -2.80 -34.89 19.99
C PRO A 312 -3.48 -35.08 21.35
N GLU A 313 -3.39 -36.26 21.95
CA GLU A 313 -3.94 -36.57 23.27
C GLU A 313 -3.23 -35.87 24.43
N ASP A 314 -1.98 -35.41 24.23
CA ASP A 314 -1.24 -34.66 25.25
C ASP A 314 -1.77 -33.22 25.40
N LEU A 315 -2.61 -32.76 24.47
CA LEU A 315 -3.23 -31.43 24.47
C LEU A 315 -4.50 -31.41 25.33
N THR A 316 -4.32 -31.32 26.65
CA THR A 316 -5.40 -31.44 27.65
C THR A 316 -6.37 -30.26 27.70
N ASP A 317 -5.96 -29.09 27.21
CA ASP A 317 -6.78 -27.88 27.11
C ASP A 317 -7.63 -27.82 25.82
N GLY A 318 -7.48 -28.82 24.95
CA GLY A 318 -8.22 -28.98 23.71
C GLY A 318 -7.56 -28.31 22.51
N ARG A 319 -7.52 -29.03 21.40
CA ARG A 319 -6.84 -28.63 20.15
C ARG A 319 -7.32 -27.30 19.56
N SER A 320 -8.54 -26.88 19.85
CA SER A 320 -9.12 -25.62 19.37
C SER A 320 -8.67 -24.38 20.17
N GLN A 321 -8.06 -24.62 21.33
CA GLN A 321 -7.53 -23.60 22.25
C GLN A 321 -5.99 -23.57 22.25
N THR A 322 -5.33 -24.63 21.80
CA THR A 322 -3.87 -24.69 21.72
C THR A 322 -3.33 -23.92 20.50
N TRP A 323 -2.64 -22.80 20.72
CA TRP A 323 -1.87 -22.09 19.69
C TRP A 323 -0.53 -22.80 19.45
N ILE A 324 -0.24 -23.16 18.18
CA ILE A 324 0.93 -23.97 17.84
C ILE A 324 1.92 -23.31 16.86
N VAL A 325 1.50 -22.41 15.97
CA VAL A 325 2.41 -21.68 15.06
C VAL A 325 1.96 -20.24 14.95
N GLY A 326 2.90 -19.29 14.98
CA GLY A 326 2.61 -17.87 14.88
C GLY A 326 3.46 -17.14 13.84
N GLU A 327 2.91 -16.06 13.31
CA GLU A 327 3.62 -15.11 12.44
C GLU A 327 4.74 -14.37 13.21
N LEU A 328 5.78 -13.98 12.48
CA LEU A 328 6.91 -13.23 12.99
C LEU A 328 6.89 -11.77 12.51
N PRO A 329 7.22 -10.80 13.39
CA PRO A 329 7.26 -9.39 13.01
C PRO A 329 8.50 -9.01 12.20
N GLY A 330 9.55 -9.82 12.26
CA GLY A 330 10.84 -9.60 11.62
C GLY A 330 11.90 -10.56 12.18
N GLY A 331 13.17 -10.38 11.81
CA GLY A 331 14.25 -11.24 12.28
C GLY A 331 14.04 -12.71 11.91
N TYR A 332 13.67 -12.95 10.64
CA TYR A 332 13.24 -14.25 10.15
C TYR A 332 14.38 -15.27 10.16
N PRO A 333 14.26 -16.39 10.89
CA PRO A 333 15.29 -17.43 10.92
C PRO A 333 15.26 -18.25 9.62
N PRO A 334 16.35 -19.01 9.33
CA PRO A 334 16.30 -20.07 8.34
C PRO A 334 15.14 -21.03 8.60
N TRP A 335 14.45 -21.50 7.56
CA TRP A 335 13.34 -22.45 7.79
C TRP A 335 13.82 -23.77 8.42
N GLY A 336 15.06 -24.20 8.16
CA GLY A 336 15.63 -25.42 8.72
C GLY A 336 16.21 -25.29 10.14
N ASP A 337 16.13 -24.10 10.75
CA ASP A 337 16.71 -23.82 12.06
C ASP A 337 16.02 -24.65 13.19
N PRO A 338 16.77 -25.48 13.94
CA PRO A 338 16.23 -26.31 15.03
C PRO A 338 15.70 -25.52 16.23
N GLU A 339 16.01 -24.23 16.31
CA GLU A 339 15.54 -23.32 17.35
C GLU A 339 14.43 -22.39 16.84
N ASN A 340 13.81 -22.67 15.68
CA ASN A 340 12.68 -21.88 15.16
C ASN A 340 11.35 -22.16 15.91
N TRP A 341 11.37 -21.93 17.22
CA TRP A 341 10.23 -21.93 18.11
C TRP A 341 10.46 -20.93 19.23
N ARG A 342 9.38 -20.39 19.80
CA ARG A 342 9.45 -19.31 20.78
C ARG A 342 8.28 -19.40 21.77
N THR A 343 8.49 -18.85 22.97
CA THR A 343 7.46 -18.78 24.01
C THR A 343 6.54 -17.57 23.78
N VAL A 344 5.31 -17.64 24.28
CA VAL A 344 4.32 -16.55 24.18
C VAL A 344 4.45 -15.49 25.30
N THR A 345 5.37 -15.69 26.25
CA THR A 345 5.43 -14.93 27.52
C THR A 345 5.82 -13.46 27.39
N ARG A 346 6.45 -13.07 26.29
CA ARG A 346 6.92 -11.69 26.07
C ARG A 346 5.89 -10.80 25.34
N GLY A 347 4.71 -11.33 25.05
CA GLY A 347 3.66 -10.62 24.32
C GLY A 347 3.92 -10.52 22.82
N LEU A 348 3.03 -9.81 22.11
CA LEU A 348 3.10 -9.64 20.65
C LEU A 348 3.80 -8.34 20.26
N ASN A 349 4.54 -8.35 19.16
CA ASN A 349 5.18 -7.15 18.56
C ASN A 349 6.06 -6.33 19.54
N ARG A 350 6.61 -6.96 20.59
CA ARG A 350 7.50 -6.30 21.56
C ARG A 350 8.97 -6.31 21.14
N ASP A 351 9.38 -7.32 20.37
CA ASP A 351 10.74 -7.47 19.83
C ASP A 351 10.72 -8.38 18.57
N ALA A 352 11.87 -8.61 17.94
CA ALA A 352 11.98 -9.47 16.74
C ALA A 352 11.92 -10.99 17.04
N ARG A 353 12.10 -11.37 18.31
CA ARG A 353 12.12 -12.76 18.82
C ARG A 353 10.77 -13.19 19.40
N VAL A 354 9.72 -12.35 19.33
CA VAL A 354 8.34 -12.72 19.69
C VAL A 354 7.47 -12.97 18.46
N PHE A 355 6.22 -13.37 18.69
CA PHE A 355 5.20 -13.42 17.63
C PHE A 355 4.69 -12.03 17.29
N GLY A 356 4.28 -11.83 16.05
CA GLY A 356 3.93 -10.51 15.54
C GLY A 356 3.76 -10.48 14.03
N ASN A 357 3.56 -9.29 13.49
CA ASN A 357 3.56 -9.04 12.06
C ASN A 357 4.36 -7.76 11.77
N ALA A 358 4.82 -7.61 10.52
CA ALA A 358 5.66 -6.47 10.14
C ALA A 358 4.98 -5.10 10.34
N ALA A 359 3.63 -5.08 10.35
CA ALA A 359 2.83 -3.88 10.60
C ALA A 359 2.70 -3.52 12.09
N GLY A 360 3.11 -4.41 13.01
CA GLY A 360 2.97 -4.19 14.46
C GLY A 360 1.53 -4.24 14.99
N THR A 361 0.59 -4.80 14.23
CA THR A 361 -0.86 -4.76 14.56
C THR A 361 -1.36 -6.01 15.28
N GLY A 362 -0.65 -7.12 15.21
CA GLY A 362 -1.04 -8.40 15.81
C GLY A 362 -0.17 -9.54 15.31
N ALA A 363 -0.68 -10.77 15.32
CA ALA A 363 0.00 -11.94 14.76
C ALA A 363 -1.01 -12.97 14.26
N MET A 364 -0.82 -13.52 13.06
CA MET A 364 -1.58 -14.71 12.67
C MET A 364 -1.18 -15.91 13.53
N ALA A 365 -2.19 -16.59 14.10
CA ALA A 365 -2.05 -17.72 14.99
C ALA A 365 -2.75 -18.96 14.42
N LEU A 366 -1.99 -20.04 14.27
CA LEU A 366 -2.47 -21.37 13.91
C LEU A 366 -2.75 -22.19 15.17
N PHE A 367 -3.96 -22.71 15.28
CA PHE A 367 -4.36 -23.60 16.38
C PHE A 367 -4.17 -25.07 15.99
N ALA A 368 -4.04 -25.95 17.00
CA ALA A 368 -3.79 -27.39 16.79
C ALA A 368 -4.92 -28.14 16.06
N GLU A 369 -6.12 -27.56 16.00
CA GLU A 369 -7.23 -28.03 15.16
C GLU A 369 -7.07 -27.65 13.67
N GLY A 370 -6.15 -26.75 13.33
CA GLY A 370 -5.91 -26.24 11.98
C GLY A 370 -6.59 -24.89 11.66
N SER A 371 -7.33 -24.30 12.60
CA SER A 371 -7.92 -22.97 12.41
C SER A 371 -6.86 -21.87 12.54
N VAL A 372 -7.02 -20.80 11.74
CA VAL A 372 -6.11 -19.64 11.75
C VAL A 372 -6.87 -18.39 12.16
N ARG A 373 -6.41 -17.75 13.24
CA ARG A 373 -7.00 -16.54 13.84
C ARG A 373 -5.96 -15.41 13.82
N PHE A 374 -6.41 -14.16 13.88
CA PHE A 374 -5.54 -12.99 13.99
C PHE A 374 -5.65 -12.41 15.39
#